data_AF-A0A925RV60-F1
#
_entry.id   AF-A0A925RV60-F1
#
_cell.length_a   1.000
_cell.length_b   1.000
_cell.length_c   1.000
_cell.angle_alpha   90.00
_cell.angle_beta   90.00
_cell.angle_gamma   90.00
#
_symmetry.space_group_name_H-M   'P 1'
#
loop_
_entity.id
_entity.type
_entity.pdbx_description
1 polymer ?
#
loop_
_entity_poly.entity_id
_entity_poly.type
_entity_poly.pdbx_seq_one_letter_code
_entity_poly.pdbx_strand_id
1 'polypeptide(L)'
;MNRVRETRANAILNEELDRVDWAERSAFTVRDGERGEAGSLEWWHQNTPDNERSETTRSLGYLRAYLRIAGEDAIYATGIRLHRRVLWMDRSVMSRLERDGYLQFDGSTKVPRFLLTDKGRAWVQQDGWSLHTKEVV
;
A
#
# COMPACT_ATOMS: atom_id res chain seq x y z
N MET A 1 4.81 -19.47 -4.14
CA MET A 1 5.03 -18.25 -3.31
C MET A 1 4.05 -18.30 -2.15
N ASN A 2 4.53 -18.50 -0.92
CA ASN A 2 3.67 -18.54 0.26
C ASN A 2 3.12 -17.14 0.53
N ARG A 3 1.80 -16.98 0.42
CA ARG A 3 1.14 -15.70 0.69
C ARG A 3 1.15 -15.39 2.18
N VAL A 4 1.32 -14.12 2.51
CA VAL A 4 1.31 -13.63 3.89
C VAL A 4 -0.04 -13.92 4.55
N ARG A 5 -0.03 -14.33 5.82
CA ARG A 5 -1.26 -14.47 6.64
C ARG A 5 -1.68 -13.10 7.19
N GLU A 6 -2.96 -12.92 7.46
CA GLU A 6 -3.52 -11.68 8.02
C GLU A 6 -2.75 -11.19 9.28
N THR A 7 -2.48 -12.08 10.24
CA THR A 7 -1.69 -11.75 11.44
C THR A 7 -0.30 -11.21 11.09
N ARG A 8 0.36 -11.79 10.09
CA ARG A 8 1.70 -11.31 9.65
C ARG A 8 1.60 -10.00 8.88
N ALA A 9 0.56 -9.81 8.07
CA ALA A 9 0.32 -8.53 7.39
C ALA A 9 0.13 -7.39 8.41
N ASN A 10 -0.70 -7.59 9.44
CA ASN A 10 -0.88 -6.61 10.50
C ASN A 10 0.40 -6.39 11.33
N ALA A 11 1.21 -7.42 11.56
CA ALA A 11 2.51 -7.26 12.20
C ALA A 11 3.46 -6.40 11.34
N ILE A 12 3.51 -6.62 10.03
CA ILE A 12 4.30 -5.81 9.09
C ILE A 12 3.86 -4.35 9.12
N LEU A 13 2.54 -4.07 9.12
CA LEU A 13 2.04 -2.70 9.23
C LEU A 13 2.54 -2.02 10.49
N ASN A 14 2.41 -2.69 11.62
CA ASN A 14 2.80 -2.13 12.91
C ASN A 14 4.33 -1.95 13.01
N GLU A 15 5.14 -2.86 12.46
CA GLU A 15 6.59 -2.66 12.34
C GLU A 15 6.93 -1.40 11.52
N GLU A 16 6.23 -1.14 10.42
CA GLU A 16 6.49 0.05 9.58
C GLU A 16 5.96 1.34 10.20
N LEU A 17 4.87 1.28 10.96
CA LEU A 17 4.37 2.42 11.74
C LEU A 17 5.30 2.76 12.90
N ASP A 18 5.82 1.75 13.60
CA ASP A 18 6.79 1.94 14.69
C ASP A 18 8.09 2.57 14.15
N ARG A 19 8.53 2.23 12.93
CA ARG A 19 9.72 2.83 12.26
C ARG A 19 9.60 4.30 11.92
N VAL A 20 8.39 4.82 11.80
CA VAL A 20 8.11 6.23 11.45
C VAL A 20 7.54 6.98 12.65
N ASP A 21 7.81 6.48 13.86
CA ASP A 21 7.38 7.03 15.15
C ASP A 21 5.87 7.27 15.25
N TRP A 22 5.07 6.43 14.58
CA TRP A 22 3.62 6.51 14.64
C TRP A 22 3.08 5.68 15.81
N ALA A 23 2.60 6.36 16.85
CA ALA A 23 2.24 5.73 18.13
C ALA A 23 0.93 4.91 18.09
N GLU A 24 0.01 5.18 17.15
CA GLU A 24 -1.28 4.49 17.13
C GLU A 24 -1.20 3.16 16.38
N ARG A 25 -1.61 2.08 17.06
CA ARG A 25 -1.77 0.78 16.43
C ARG A 25 -2.83 0.85 15.35
N SER A 26 -2.54 0.23 14.21
CA SER A 26 -3.47 0.12 13.10
C SER A 26 -3.59 -1.32 12.61
N ALA A 27 -4.70 -1.61 11.96
CA ALA A 27 -4.98 -2.89 11.33
C ALA A 27 -5.52 -2.67 9.92
N PHE A 28 -5.18 -3.57 9.01
CA PHE A 28 -5.75 -3.54 7.67
C PHE A 28 -7.21 -3.97 7.66
N THR A 29 -7.95 -3.41 6.70
CA THR A 29 -9.23 -4.01 6.31
C THR A 29 -8.94 -5.26 5.48
N VAL A 30 -9.32 -6.42 5.99
CA VAL A 30 -9.18 -7.70 5.29
C VAL A 30 -10.57 -8.27 5.03
N ARG A 31 -10.79 -8.75 3.79
CA ARG A 31 -12.07 -9.24 3.29
C ARG A 31 -11.93 -10.50 2.47
N ASP A 32 -13.05 -11.20 2.30
CA ASP A 32 -13.16 -12.29 1.36
C ASP A 32 -13.46 -11.68 -0.02
N GLY A 33 -12.49 -11.76 -0.95
CA GLY A 33 -12.64 -11.26 -2.32
C GLY A 33 -12.00 -9.89 -2.59
N GLU A 34 -11.83 -9.63 -3.89
CA GLU A 34 -11.25 -8.41 -4.44
C GLU A 34 -12.25 -7.24 -4.35
N ARG A 35 -11.72 -6.00 -4.26
CA ARG A 35 -12.52 -4.78 -4.23
C ARG A 35 -12.86 -4.33 -5.66
N GLY A 36 -14.08 -4.62 -6.12
CA GLY A 36 -14.46 -4.46 -7.53
C GLY A 36 -14.42 -3.03 -8.05
N GLU A 37 -14.80 -2.05 -7.23
CA GLU A 37 -14.84 -0.63 -7.59
C GLU A 37 -13.45 0.00 -7.68
N ALA A 38 -12.45 -0.65 -7.07
CA ALA A 38 -11.08 -0.17 -7.01
C ALA A 38 -10.36 -0.19 -8.37
N GLY A 39 -11.03 -0.64 -9.44
CA GLY A 39 -10.52 -0.54 -10.80
C GLY A 39 -10.67 0.85 -11.43
N SER A 40 -11.37 1.79 -10.78
CA SER A 40 -11.52 3.17 -11.25
C SER A 40 -10.67 4.13 -10.43
N LEU A 41 -9.83 4.93 -11.09
CA LEU A 41 -9.08 6.01 -10.44
C LEU A 41 -10.02 7.05 -9.82
N GLU A 42 -11.11 7.39 -10.52
CA GLU A 42 -12.14 8.29 -10.00
C GLU A 42 -12.70 7.75 -8.67
N TRP A 43 -12.95 6.44 -8.60
CA TRP A 43 -13.35 5.81 -7.35
C TRP A 43 -12.28 5.99 -6.28
N TRP A 44 -10.98 5.92 -6.54
CA TRP A 44 -9.99 6.20 -5.49
C TRP A 44 -10.07 7.63 -4.94
N HIS A 45 -10.40 8.61 -5.76
CA HIS A 45 -10.44 10.02 -5.35
C HIS A 45 -11.75 10.47 -4.69
N GLN A 46 -12.88 9.75 -4.85
CA GLN A 46 -14.13 10.26 -4.25
C GLN A 46 -14.02 10.35 -2.72
N ASN A 47 -14.39 11.52 -2.19
CA ASN A 47 -14.33 11.88 -0.76
C ASN A 47 -12.92 11.92 -0.15
N THR A 48 -11.85 11.94 -0.94
CA THR A 48 -10.51 12.27 -0.44
C THR A 48 -10.36 13.79 -0.43
N PRO A 49 -10.14 14.45 0.73
CA PRO A 49 -9.96 15.90 0.77
C PRO A 49 -8.73 16.35 -0.05
N ASP A 50 -8.91 17.42 -0.84
CA ASP A 50 -7.85 17.96 -1.71
C ASP A 50 -6.73 18.66 -0.96
N ASN A 51 -6.99 19.10 0.28
CA ASN A 51 -6.06 19.86 1.10
C ASN A 51 -5.13 19.00 1.99
N GLU A 52 -5.36 17.69 2.08
CA GLU A 52 -4.51 16.80 2.89
C GLU A 52 -3.27 16.34 2.12
N ARG A 53 -2.09 16.69 2.60
CA ARG A 53 -0.83 16.22 2.01
C ARG A 53 -0.66 14.72 2.18
N SER A 54 -0.07 14.06 1.17
CA SER A 54 0.30 12.65 1.25
C SER A 54 1.53 12.40 2.14
N GLU A 55 2.45 13.37 2.22
CA GLU A 55 3.72 13.26 2.94
C GLU A 55 3.50 13.36 4.46
N THR A 56 2.95 12.28 5.01
CA THR A 56 2.80 12.06 6.45
C THR A 56 3.54 10.81 6.84
N THR A 57 4.03 10.73 8.08
CA THR A 57 4.66 9.53 8.62
C THR A 57 3.74 8.31 8.49
N ARG A 58 2.44 8.49 8.75
CA ARG A 58 1.43 7.45 8.55
C ARG A 58 1.41 6.92 7.11
N SER A 59 1.31 7.81 6.11
CA SER A 59 1.29 7.39 4.69
C SER A 59 2.57 6.64 4.30
N LEU A 60 3.73 7.07 4.81
CA LEU A 60 5.01 6.40 4.57
C LEU A 60 5.00 4.97 5.13
N GLY A 61 4.59 4.80 6.40
CA GLY A 61 4.49 3.49 7.04
C GLY A 61 3.53 2.55 6.32
N TYR A 62 2.37 3.07 5.90
CA TYR A 62 1.40 2.31 5.10
C TYR A 62 1.96 1.89 3.73
N LEU A 63 2.61 2.81 3.01
CA LEU A 63 3.19 2.51 1.69
C LEU A 63 4.27 1.43 1.80
N ARG A 64 5.20 1.56 2.75
CA ARG A 64 6.23 0.55 3.03
C ARG A 64 5.62 -0.80 3.37
N ALA A 65 4.56 -0.82 4.20
CA ALA A 65 3.86 -2.05 4.55
C ALA A 65 3.22 -2.72 3.32
N TYR A 66 2.54 -1.95 2.47
CA TYR A 66 1.95 -2.48 1.23
C TYR A 66 2.99 -3.10 0.31
N LEU A 67 4.11 -2.40 0.07
CA LEU A 67 5.21 -2.91 -0.75
C LEU A 67 5.80 -4.19 -0.16
N ARG A 68 6.05 -4.24 1.16
CA ARG A 68 6.56 -5.46 1.83
C ARG A 68 5.61 -6.65 1.72
N ILE A 69 4.30 -6.42 1.81
CA ILE A 69 3.31 -7.51 1.74
C ILE A 69 3.10 -7.98 0.31
N ALA A 70 3.08 -7.04 -0.66
CA ALA A 70 3.02 -7.37 -2.08
C ALA A 70 4.30 -8.07 -2.55
N GLY A 71 5.45 -7.68 -2.01
CA GLY A 71 6.77 -8.21 -2.35
C GLY A 71 7.29 -7.70 -3.70
N GLU A 72 6.70 -6.63 -4.23
CA GLU A 72 7.00 -6.05 -5.54
C GLU A 72 6.70 -4.53 -5.52
N ASP A 73 7.22 -3.79 -6.50
CA ASP A 73 7.03 -2.33 -6.65
C ASP A 73 5.69 -1.95 -7.30
N ALA A 74 4.78 -2.91 -7.43
CA ALA A 74 3.45 -2.75 -8.01
C ALA A 74 2.39 -3.34 -7.08
N ILE A 75 1.34 -2.57 -6.79
CA ILE A 75 0.29 -3.00 -5.87
C ILE A 75 -1.01 -3.13 -6.65
N TYR A 76 -1.61 -4.32 -6.64
CA TYR A 76 -2.92 -4.53 -7.27
C TYR A 76 -3.99 -3.65 -6.63
N ALA A 77 -4.65 -2.83 -7.44
CA ALA A 77 -5.63 -1.86 -6.96
C ALA A 77 -6.83 -2.57 -6.27
N THR A 78 -7.22 -3.74 -6.78
CA THR A 78 -8.33 -4.53 -6.22
C THR A 78 -7.98 -5.21 -4.88
N GLY A 79 -6.72 -5.13 -4.44
CA GLY A 79 -6.26 -5.56 -3.12
C GLY A 79 -5.05 -6.49 -3.16
N ILE A 80 -4.34 -6.59 -2.03
CA ILE A 80 -3.16 -7.43 -1.90
C ILE A 80 -3.59 -8.84 -1.45
N ARG A 81 -3.23 -9.86 -2.23
CA ARG A 81 -3.63 -11.25 -1.96
C ARG A 81 -2.87 -11.83 -0.76
N LEU A 82 -3.61 -12.18 0.27
CA LEU A 82 -3.15 -12.96 1.42
C LEU A 82 -3.46 -14.45 1.22
N HIS A 83 -3.09 -15.29 2.20
CA HIS A 83 -3.29 -16.75 2.10
C HIS A 83 -4.71 -17.17 1.71
N ARG A 84 -5.75 -16.61 2.33
CA ARG A 84 -7.17 -16.92 2.05
C ARG A 84 -8.05 -15.71 1.84
N ARG A 85 -7.48 -14.51 1.98
CA ARG A 85 -8.22 -13.25 2.01
C ARG A 85 -7.51 -12.19 1.18
N VAL A 86 -8.16 -11.06 1.02
CA VAL A 86 -7.60 -9.90 0.34
C VAL A 86 -7.51 -8.75 1.33
N LEU A 87 -6.34 -8.12 1.36
CA LEU A 87 -6.12 -6.87 2.07
C LEU A 87 -6.62 -5.74 1.18
N TRP A 88 -7.56 -4.96 1.69
CA TRP A 88 -8.04 -3.73 1.06
C TRP A 88 -7.23 -2.55 1.57
N MET A 89 -6.55 -1.86 0.65
CA MET A 89 -5.77 -0.70 0.99
C MET A 89 -6.68 0.45 1.45
N ASP A 90 -6.10 1.32 2.27
CA ASP A 90 -6.76 2.53 2.73
C ASP A 90 -6.91 3.49 1.54
N ARG A 91 -8.17 3.82 1.23
CA ARG A 91 -8.52 4.65 0.07
C ARG A 91 -7.90 6.04 0.16
N SER A 92 -7.94 6.65 1.35
CA SER A 92 -7.42 7.99 1.56
C SER A 92 -5.90 8.03 1.42
N VAL A 93 -5.20 7.00 1.93
CA VAL A 93 -3.73 6.89 1.75
C VAL A 93 -3.38 6.73 0.28
N MET A 94 -3.95 5.74 -0.41
CA MET A 94 -3.62 5.46 -1.81
C MET A 94 -3.94 6.64 -2.73
N SER A 95 -5.10 7.27 -2.53
CA SER A 95 -5.52 8.44 -3.32
C SER A 95 -4.57 9.62 -3.19
N ARG A 96 -4.11 9.93 -1.97
CA ARG A 96 -3.14 11.01 -1.73
C ARG A 96 -1.78 10.70 -2.33
N LEU A 97 -1.29 9.47 -2.15
CA LEU A 97 0.00 9.03 -2.69
C LEU A 97 0.04 9.09 -4.21
N GLU A 98 -1.06 8.69 -4.86
CA GLU A 98 -1.19 8.79 -6.31
C GLU A 98 -1.25 10.24 -6.76
N ARG A 99 -2.14 11.05 -6.17
CA ARG A 99 -2.32 12.47 -6.52
C ARG A 99 -1.03 13.28 -6.41
N ASP A 100 -0.25 13.01 -5.36
CA ASP A 100 1.01 13.72 -5.10
C ASP A 100 2.22 13.06 -5.82
N GLY A 101 1.99 12.04 -6.66
CA GLY A 101 2.96 11.47 -7.58
C GLY A 101 3.94 10.46 -6.98
N TYR A 102 3.68 9.92 -5.79
CA TYR A 102 4.46 8.80 -5.21
C TYR A 102 4.04 7.45 -5.80
N LEU A 103 2.79 7.36 -6.24
CA LEU A 103 2.25 6.22 -6.99
C LEU A 103 1.72 6.71 -8.33
N GLN A 104 1.71 5.84 -9.32
CA GLN A 104 1.03 6.05 -10.58
C GLN A 104 -0.05 4.97 -10.74
N PHE A 105 -1.28 5.36 -10.98
CA PHE A 105 -2.33 4.40 -11.31
C PHE A 105 -2.23 3.94 -12.76
N ASP A 106 -2.07 2.64 -12.96
CA ASP A 106 -2.16 1.98 -14.26
C ASP A 106 -3.47 1.18 -14.35
N GLY A 107 -4.48 1.82 -14.93
CA GLY A 107 -5.77 1.20 -15.26
C GLY A 107 -5.85 0.63 -16.67
N SER A 108 -4.76 0.70 -17.47
CA SER A 108 -4.77 0.27 -18.87
C SER A 108 -4.70 -1.25 -19.03
N THR A 109 -4.28 -1.96 -17.99
CA THR A 109 -4.12 -3.41 -17.99
C THR A 109 -5.39 -4.13 -17.53
N LYS A 110 -5.49 -5.43 -17.84
CA LYS A 110 -6.61 -6.28 -17.39
C LYS A 110 -6.79 -6.29 -15.86
N VAL A 111 -5.71 -6.02 -15.11
CA VAL A 111 -5.74 -5.99 -13.65
C VAL A 111 -5.08 -4.68 -13.19
N PRO A 112 -5.88 -3.67 -12.77
CA PRO A 112 -5.38 -2.35 -12.46
C PRO A 112 -4.41 -2.36 -11.28
N ARG A 113 -3.39 -1.50 -11.34
CA ARG A 113 -2.29 -1.46 -10.35
C ARG A 113 -1.92 -0.02 -9.99
N PHE A 114 -1.33 0.14 -8.82
CA PHE A 114 -0.51 1.28 -8.48
C PHE A 114 0.96 0.92 -8.64
N LEU A 115 1.68 1.69 -9.44
CA LEU A 115 3.10 1.53 -9.70
C LEU A 115 3.88 2.52 -8.84
N LEU A 116 4.94 2.06 -8.17
CA LEU A 116 5.84 2.94 -7.44
C LEU A 116 6.64 3.81 -8.41
N THR A 117 6.49 5.13 -8.30
CA THR A 117 7.25 6.09 -9.13
C THR A 117 8.68 6.28 -8.59
N ASP A 118 9.55 6.95 -9.33
CA ASP A 118 10.89 7.30 -8.84
C ASP A 118 10.84 8.19 -7.59
N LYS A 119 9.87 9.13 -7.55
CA LYS A 119 9.59 9.97 -6.37
C LYS A 119 9.16 9.10 -5.18
N GLY A 120 8.23 8.17 -5.41
CA GLY A 120 7.80 7.17 -4.44
C GLY A 120 8.95 6.36 -3.89
N ARG A 121 9.79 5.84 -4.79
CA ARG A 121 10.98 5.03 -4.47
C ARG A 121 11.97 5.80 -3.61
N ALA A 122 12.33 7.01 -4.01
CA ALA A 122 13.22 7.86 -3.24
C ALA A 122 12.67 8.15 -1.83
N TRP A 123 11.36 8.37 -1.71
CA TRP A 123 10.72 8.63 -0.43
C TRP A 123 10.70 7.40 0.49
N VAL A 124 10.32 6.22 -0.03
CA VAL A 124 10.32 5.01 0.79
C VAL A 124 11.71 4.57 1.20
N GLN A 125 12.75 4.90 0.42
CA GLN A 125 14.16 4.57 0.71
C GLN A 125 14.84 5.53 1.70
N GLN A 126 14.15 6.56 2.18
CA GLN A 126 14.66 7.38 3.27
C GLN A 126 15.05 6.49 4.47
N ASP A 127 16.12 6.85 5.17
CA ASP A 127 16.65 6.12 6.33
C ASP A 127 17.15 4.69 6.04
N GLY A 128 17.55 4.42 4.79
CA GLY A 128 18.15 3.15 4.40
C GLY A 128 17.15 1.99 4.31
N TRP A 129 15.85 2.30 4.28
CA TRP A 129 14.82 1.30 4.05
C TRP A 129 14.98 0.70 2.64
N SER A 130 14.85 -0.62 2.54
CA SER A 130 14.88 -1.33 1.27
C SER A 130 13.78 -2.39 1.25
N LEU A 131 13.18 -2.57 0.07
CA LEU A 131 12.29 -3.68 -0.17
C LEU A 131 13.13 -4.96 -0.12
N HIS A 132 13.01 -5.75 0.95
CA HIS A 132 13.65 -7.06 1.02
C HIS A 132 12.93 -8.02 0.09
N THR A 133 13.37 -8.08 -1.16
CA THR A 133 12.88 -9.06 -2.14
C THR A 133 13.39 -10.44 -1.76
N LYS A 134 12.60 -11.15 -0.95
CA LYS A 134 12.72 -12.58 -0.59
C LYS A 134 13.96 -12.97 0.22
N GLU A 135 13.75 -13.31 1.49
CA GLU A 135 14.38 -14.54 2.00
C GLU A 135 13.76 -15.70 1.22
N VAL A 136 14.58 -16.29 0.34
CA VAL A 136 14.32 -17.59 -0.25
C VAL A 136 14.49 -18.61 0.87
N VAL A 137 13.37 -19.19 1.34
CA VAL A 137 13.37 -20.43 2.12
C VAL A 137 12.93 -21.56 1.21
#